data_AF-A0A918NYR7-F1
#
_entry.id   AF-A0A918NYR7-F1
#
_cell.length_a   1.000
_cell.length_b   1.000
_cell.length_c   1.000
_cell.angle_alpha   90.00
_cell.angle_beta   90.00
_cell.angle_gamma   90.00
#
_symmetry.space_group_name_H-M   'P 1'
#
loop_
_entity.id
_entity.type
_entity.pdbx_description
1 polymer ?
#
loop_
_entity_poly.entity_id
_entity_poly.type
_entity_poly.pdbx_seq_one_letter_code
_entity_poly.pdbx_strand_id
1 'polypeptide(L)'
;MEVAPETGGIFQRAGILAPYQGHLHRRWNEGEHNIAGLFREVAARGFTGSGGTVRLYVSTHRKALDARLPPPAPAPARSVFEVCRLSTSRPERLGEDQRTFVKQLRNRCPEPATLHDRIHSFATVFATKRTSLLDRWITQVRTDGIPQSASYANGLRDDIDAVRAGAALPHGSGVAEGRITDLKLIERQLAGKAGIPLLRKRVILGAHSRRTRRQPIDDDLWTITGYENPV
;
A
#
# COMPACT_ATOMS: atom_id res chain seq x y z
N MET A 1 -9.53 37.40 7.72
CA MET A 1 -9.96 36.28 6.87
C MET A 1 -8.86 35.25 6.96
N GLU A 2 -9.09 34.27 7.82
CA GLU A 2 -8.10 33.34 8.36
C GLU A 2 -7.89 32.21 7.36
N VAL A 3 -6.65 32.07 6.90
CA VAL A 3 -6.25 31.05 5.93
C VAL A 3 -6.05 29.74 6.70
N ALA A 4 -6.90 28.75 6.43
CA ALA A 4 -6.73 27.41 6.97
C ALA A 4 -5.46 26.76 6.39
N PRO A 5 -4.60 26.11 7.20
CA PRO A 5 -3.50 25.34 6.65
C PRO A 5 -4.01 23.98 6.18
N GLU A 6 -3.95 23.76 4.86
CA GLU A 6 -4.06 22.43 4.28
C GLU A 6 -2.76 21.65 4.55
N THR A 7 -2.86 20.60 5.35
CA THR A 7 -1.84 19.55 5.40
C THR A 7 -2.51 18.23 5.74
N GLY A 8 -3.01 17.55 4.72
CA GLY A 8 -3.39 16.13 4.78
C GLY A 8 -2.15 15.23 4.85
N GLY A 9 -1.33 15.39 5.89
CA GLY A 9 -0.28 14.43 6.21
C GLY A 9 -0.93 13.15 6.70
N ILE A 10 -0.63 12.01 6.06
CA ILE A 10 -1.01 10.69 6.57
C ILE A 10 -0.39 10.56 7.96
N PHE A 11 -1.21 10.71 9.01
CA PHE A 11 -0.79 10.57 10.39
C PHE A 11 -0.28 9.14 10.62
N GLN A 12 1.02 8.94 10.49
CA GLN A 12 1.70 7.71 10.86
C GLN A 12 1.59 7.57 12.38
N ARG A 13 0.72 6.67 12.85
CA ARG A 13 0.55 6.42 14.28
C ARG A 13 1.79 5.71 14.81
N ALA A 14 2.57 6.39 15.64
CA ALA A 14 3.54 5.74 16.50
C ALA A 14 2.82 4.64 17.30
N GLY A 15 3.48 3.49 17.52
CA GLY A 15 2.88 2.36 18.22
C GLY A 15 2.34 2.77 19.60
N ILE A 16 1.30 2.09 20.09
CA ILE A 16 0.59 2.46 21.35
C ILE A 16 1.51 2.55 22.58
N LEU A 17 2.69 1.92 22.54
CA LEU A 17 3.68 1.96 23.61
C LEU A 17 4.65 3.15 23.50
N ALA A 18 4.73 3.81 22.34
CA ALA A 18 5.69 4.88 22.07
C ALA A 18 5.68 6.01 23.11
N PRO A 19 4.52 6.50 23.59
CA PRO A 19 4.48 7.53 24.64
C PRO A 19 5.07 7.07 25.98
N TYR A 20 5.14 5.75 26.23
CA TYR A 20 5.56 5.15 27.49
C TYR A 20 7.00 4.63 27.48
N GLN A 21 7.67 4.59 26.32
CA GLN A 21 9.03 4.06 26.18
C GLN A 21 10.04 4.81 27.07
N GLY A 22 9.92 6.13 27.16
CA GLY A 22 10.78 6.94 28.05
C GLY A 22 10.64 6.57 29.53
N HIS A 23 9.43 6.23 29.97
CA HIS A 23 9.19 5.75 31.34
C HIS A 23 9.85 4.39 31.57
N LEU A 24 9.70 3.46 30.62
CA LEU A 24 10.30 2.13 30.70
C LEU A 24 11.83 2.18 30.78
N HIS A 25 12.47 3.01 29.95
CA HIS A 25 13.94 3.18 29.99
C HIS A 25 14.41 3.78 31.32
N ARG A 26 13.68 4.77 31.86
CA ARG A 26 14.01 5.38 33.15
C ARG A 26 13.93 4.37 34.29
N ARG A 27 12.82 3.63 34.41
CA ARG A 27 12.62 2.64 35.48
C ARG A 27 13.61 1.49 35.40
N TRP A 28 13.97 1.08 34.20
CA TRP A 28 15.02 0.09 33.99
C TRP A 28 16.37 0.53 34.54
N ASN A 29 16.74 1.79 34.27
CA ASN A 29 17.98 2.40 34.75
C ASN A 29 17.97 2.60 36.27
N GLU A 30 16.79 2.78 36.87
CA GLU A 30 16.57 2.83 38.32
C GLU A 30 16.61 1.44 38.99
N GLY A 31 16.75 0.36 38.21
CA GLY A 31 16.91 -1.01 38.73
C GLY A 31 15.63 -1.86 38.74
N GLU A 32 14.50 -1.33 38.24
CA GLU A 32 13.26 -2.10 38.13
C GLU A 32 13.27 -2.96 36.86
N HIS A 33 13.57 -4.25 37.02
CA HIS A 33 13.63 -5.22 35.92
C HIS A 33 12.42 -6.17 35.89
N ASN A 34 11.46 -6.01 36.81
CA ASN A 34 10.23 -6.81 36.82
C ASN A 34 9.23 -6.29 35.79
N ILE A 35 9.05 -7.04 34.70
CA ILE A 35 8.14 -6.71 33.60
C ILE A 35 6.69 -6.53 34.08
N ALA A 36 6.23 -7.32 35.06
CA ALA A 36 4.88 -7.17 35.62
C ALA A 36 4.72 -5.89 36.45
N GLY A 37 5.79 -5.45 37.11
CA GLY A 37 5.86 -4.14 37.78
C GLY A 37 5.79 -3.01 36.77
N LEU A 38 6.65 -3.05 35.76
CA LEU A 38 6.69 -2.07 34.67
C LEU A 38 5.35 -1.95 33.94
N PHE A 39 4.67 -3.07 33.67
CA PHE A 39 3.34 -3.07 33.06
C PHE A 39 2.30 -2.37 33.94
N ARG A 40 2.24 -2.66 35.24
CA ARG A 40 1.33 -1.98 36.17
C ARG A 40 1.56 -0.48 36.19
N GLU A 41 2.82 -0.04 36.15
CA GLU A 41 3.17 1.38 36.17
C GLU A 41 2.77 2.13 34.89
N VAL A 42 2.88 1.51 33.71
CA VAL A 42 2.43 2.13 32.46
C VAL A 42 0.92 2.04 32.31
N ALA A 43 0.28 0.98 32.78
CA ALA A 43 -1.18 0.86 32.82
C ALA A 43 -1.80 1.95 33.70
N ALA A 44 -1.21 2.23 34.87
CA ALA A 44 -1.61 3.34 35.75
C ALA A 44 -1.43 4.72 35.09
N ARG A 45 -0.59 4.84 34.06
CA ARG A 45 -0.38 6.06 33.25
C ARG A 45 -1.29 6.12 32.01
N GLY A 46 -2.28 5.24 31.92
CA GLY A 46 -3.26 5.22 30.83
C GLY A 46 -2.89 4.35 29.63
N PHE A 47 -1.88 3.48 29.74
CA PHE A 47 -1.57 2.52 28.69
C PHE A 47 -2.71 1.50 28.54
N THR A 48 -3.35 1.47 27.36
CA THR A 48 -4.50 0.60 27.06
C THR A 48 -4.11 -0.74 26.40
N GLY A 49 -2.82 -0.99 26.22
CA GLY A 49 -2.32 -2.23 25.61
C GLY A 49 -2.11 -3.37 26.60
N SER A 50 -1.66 -4.52 26.09
CA SER A 50 -1.44 -5.73 26.90
C SER A 50 -0.08 -5.74 27.59
N GLY A 51 0.04 -6.49 28.70
CA GLY A 51 1.34 -6.77 29.33
C GLY A 51 2.31 -7.54 28.42
N GLY A 52 1.78 -8.29 27.44
CA GLY A 52 2.58 -8.93 26.39
C GLY A 52 3.33 -7.90 25.52
N THR A 53 2.73 -6.74 25.26
CA THR A 53 3.35 -5.65 24.50
C THR A 53 4.56 -5.07 25.23
N VAL A 54 4.44 -4.87 26.56
CA VAL A 54 5.57 -4.42 27.40
C VAL A 54 6.66 -5.49 27.45
N ARG A 55 6.29 -6.76 27.65
CA ARG A 55 7.24 -7.89 27.64
C ARG A 55 8.03 -7.96 26.35
N LEU A 56 7.33 -7.92 25.21
CA LEU A 56 7.93 -7.95 23.88
C LEU A 56 8.88 -6.76 23.66
N TYR A 57 8.48 -5.56 24.09
CA TYR A 57 9.34 -4.38 24.00
C TYR A 57 10.63 -4.56 24.81
N VAL A 58 10.52 -4.93 26.08
CA VAL A 58 11.67 -5.16 26.97
C VAL A 58 12.59 -6.26 26.43
N SER A 59 12.04 -7.39 25.97
CA SER A 59 12.86 -8.48 25.42
C SER A 59 13.59 -8.07 24.14
N THR A 60 12.93 -7.31 23.27
CA THR A 60 13.51 -6.85 21.99
C THR A 60 14.60 -5.81 22.21
N HIS A 61 14.46 -4.96 23.23
CA HIS A 61 15.38 -3.84 23.51
C HIS A 61 16.31 -4.11 24.71
N ARG A 62 16.40 -5.36 25.20
CA ARG A 62 17.18 -5.73 26.39
C ARG A 62 18.61 -5.21 26.35
N LYS A 63 19.31 -5.42 25.23
CA LYS A 63 20.70 -4.94 25.04
C LYS A 63 20.81 -3.41 25.12
N ALA A 64 19.85 -2.69 24.55
CA ALA A 64 19.85 -1.22 24.57
C ALA A 64 19.52 -0.68 25.96
N LEU A 65 18.59 -1.32 26.66
CA LEU A 65 18.23 -1.01 28.05
C LEU A 65 19.41 -1.25 29.00
N ASP A 66 20.09 -2.40 28.89
CA ASP A 66 21.25 -2.73 29.71
C ASP A 66 22.44 -1.78 29.42
N ALA A 67 22.60 -1.35 28.17
CA ALA A 67 23.60 -0.35 27.76
C ALA A 67 23.19 1.11 28.07
N ARG A 68 22.05 1.34 28.75
CA ARG A 68 21.51 2.66 29.10
C ARG A 68 21.34 3.60 27.91
N LEU A 69 21.06 3.05 26.73
CA LEU A 69 20.79 3.85 25.54
C LEU A 69 19.43 4.56 25.69
N PRO A 70 19.29 5.77 25.11
CA PRO A 70 18.00 6.45 25.09
C PRO A 70 16.94 5.59 24.38
N PRO A 71 15.65 5.78 24.70
CA PRO A 71 14.60 5.11 23.95
C PRO A 71 14.76 5.41 22.46
N PRO A 72 14.54 4.41 21.58
CA PRO A 72 14.56 4.68 20.15
C PRO A 72 13.58 5.82 19.87
N ALA A 73 13.98 6.76 19.02
CA ALA A 73 13.04 7.77 18.53
C ALA A 73 11.81 7.02 17.99
N PRO A 74 10.57 7.52 18.22
CA PRO A 74 9.37 6.90 17.68
C PRO A 74 9.47 6.93 16.16
N ALA A 75 10.03 5.85 15.59
CA ALA A 75 10.03 5.65 14.17
C ALA A 75 8.55 5.53 13.80
N PRO A 76 8.07 6.32 12.83
CA PRO A 76 6.71 6.14 12.38
C PRO A 76 6.55 4.69 11.96
N ALA A 77 5.65 3.98 12.63
CA ALA A 77 5.32 2.62 12.24
C ALA A 77 4.71 2.71 10.85
N ARG A 78 5.41 2.16 9.85
CA ARG A 78 4.88 2.09 8.50
C ARG A 78 3.65 1.20 8.51
N SER A 79 2.56 1.69 7.96
CA SER A 79 1.35 0.87 7.81
C SER A 79 1.63 -0.33 6.91
N VAL A 80 0.84 -1.40 7.04
CA VAL A 80 0.93 -2.55 6.11
C VAL A 80 0.80 -2.08 4.66
N PHE A 81 -0.09 -1.12 4.40
CA PHE A 81 -0.24 -0.52 3.08
C PHE A 81 1.05 0.14 2.60
N GLU A 82 1.70 0.93 3.44
CA GLU A 82 2.98 1.57 3.09
C GLU A 82 4.07 0.53 2.82
N VAL A 83 4.16 -0.51 3.65
CA VAL A 83 5.12 -1.60 3.45
C VAL A 83 4.89 -2.33 2.13
N CYS A 84 3.63 -2.67 1.81
CA CYS A 84 3.26 -3.28 0.54
C CYS A 84 3.62 -2.36 -0.64
N ARG A 85 3.20 -1.09 -0.58
CA ARG A 85 3.49 -0.08 -1.62
C ARG A 85 4.99 0.04 -1.88
N LEU A 86 5.80 0.14 -0.82
CA LEU A 86 7.26 0.24 -0.93
C LEU A 86 7.85 -1.04 -1.54
N SER A 87 7.35 -2.21 -1.13
CA SER A 87 7.83 -3.52 -1.61
C SER A 87 7.48 -3.80 -3.08
N THR A 88 6.42 -3.18 -3.61
CA THR A 88 5.99 -3.33 -5.01
C THR A 88 6.44 -2.17 -5.91
N SER A 89 7.12 -1.16 -5.34
CA SER A 89 7.56 0.02 -6.08
C SER A 89 8.86 -0.23 -6.83
N ARG A 90 9.02 0.45 -7.97
CA ARG A 90 10.29 0.46 -8.70
C ARG A 90 11.40 1.06 -7.83
N PRO A 91 12.59 0.43 -7.69
CA PRO A 91 13.64 0.90 -6.79
C PRO A 91 14.12 2.33 -7.10
N GLU A 92 14.04 2.74 -8.37
CA GLU A 92 14.42 4.07 -8.85
C GLU A 92 13.45 5.17 -8.38
N ARG A 93 12.23 4.79 -8.00
CA ARG A 93 11.19 5.72 -7.50
C ARG A 93 11.18 5.84 -5.97
N LEU A 94 12.02 5.07 -5.28
CA LEU A 94 12.12 5.09 -3.83
C LEU A 94 13.14 6.16 -3.38
N GLY A 95 12.86 6.83 -2.26
CA GLY A 95 13.87 7.63 -1.57
C GLY A 95 14.91 6.75 -0.86
N GLU A 96 16.02 7.35 -0.40
CA GLU A 96 17.10 6.57 0.24
C GLU A 96 16.67 5.86 1.53
N ASP A 97 15.89 6.55 2.37
CA ASP A 97 15.32 5.97 3.59
C ASP A 97 14.36 4.80 3.29
N GLN A 98 13.61 4.90 2.19
CA GLN A 98 12.69 3.86 1.75
C GLN A 98 13.45 2.64 1.21
N ARG A 99 14.50 2.86 0.41
CA ARG A 99 15.39 1.78 -0.05
C ARG A 99 16.05 1.06 1.12
N THR A 100 16.57 1.82 2.08
CA THR A 100 17.17 1.29 3.31
C THR A 100 16.17 0.45 4.10
N PHE A 101 14.93 0.94 4.25
CA PHE A 101 13.86 0.20 4.92
C PHE A 101 13.54 -1.12 4.20
N VAL A 102 13.32 -1.10 2.89
CA VAL A 102 13.02 -2.32 2.10
C VAL A 102 14.18 -3.32 2.22
N LYS A 103 15.43 -2.85 2.14
CA LYS A 103 16.62 -3.70 2.33
C LYS A 103 16.65 -4.36 3.71
N GLN A 104 16.39 -3.59 4.77
CA GLN A 104 16.34 -4.13 6.13
C GLN A 104 15.18 -5.13 6.31
N LEU A 105 14.02 -4.86 5.72
CA LEU A 105 12.87 -5.76 5.78
C LEU A 105 13.21 -7.11 5.13
N ARG A 106 13.82 -7.09 3.94
CA ARG A 106 14.26 -8.30 3.23
C ARG A 106 15.31 -9.08 4.01
N ASN A 107 16.21 -8.40 4.72
CA ASN A 107 17.24 -9.06 5.53
C ASN A 107 16.69 -9.71 6.81
N ARG A 108 15.58 -9.20 7.34
CA ARG A 108 14.98 -9.70 8.59
C ARG A 108 14.00 -10.84 8.37
N CYS A 109 13.30 -10.84 7.23
CA CYS A 109 12.23 -11.79 6.97
C CYS A 109 12.42 -12.44 5.59
N PRO A 110 12.51 -13.79 5.51
CA PRO A 110 12.74 -14.50 4.24
C PRO A 110 11.53 -14.44 3.29
N GLU A 111 10.30 -14.39 3.81
CA GLU A 111 9.08 -14.39 2.98
C GLU A 111 8.92 -13.07 2.20
N PRO A 112 9.04 -11.86 2.82
CA PRO A 112 9.06 -10.59 2.09
C PRO A 112 10.21 -10.47 1.10
N ALA A 113 11.39 -11.06 1.41
CA ALA A 113 12.50 -11.11 0.46
C ALA A 113 12.15 -11.89 -0.80
N THR A 114 11.60 -13.09 -0.62
CA THR A 114 11.15 -13.95 -1.72
C THR A 114 10.05 -13.27 -2.53
N LEU A 115 9.04 -12.71 -1.86
CA LEU A 115 7.93 -12.02 -2.53
C LEU A 115 8.40 -10.81 -3.33
N HIS A 116 9.30 -10.00 -2.78
CA HIS A 116 9.91 -8.86 -3.48
C HIS A 116 10.56 -9.33 -4.79
N ASP A 117 11.39 -10.38 -4.74
CA ASP A 117 12.07 -10.89 -5.94
C ASP A 117 11.08 -11.45 -6.98
N ARG A 118 9.98 -12.08 -6.53
CA ARG A 118 8.89 -12.54 -7.41
C ARG A 118 8.11 -11.40 -8.05
N ILE A 119 7.79 -10.34 -7.31
CA ILE A 119 7.10 -9.15 -7.85
C ILE A 119 7.96 -8.50 -8.94
N HIS A 120 9.24 -8.30 -8.68
CA HIS A 120 10.12 -7.64 -9.65
C HIS A 120 10.38 -8.50 -10.88
N SER A 121 10.59 -9.81 -10.72
CA SER A 121 10.73 -10.74 -11.86
C SER A 121 9.44 -10.84 -12.69
N PHE A 122 8.26 -10.79 -12.05
CA PHE A 122 6.99 -10.72 -12.77
C PHE A 122 6.90 -9.45 -13.61
N ALA A 123 7.22 -8.29 -13.02
CA ALA A 123 7.23 -7.02 -13.74
C ALA A 123 8.17 -7.04 -14.96
N THR A 124 9.31 -7.73 -14.87
CA THR A 124 10.22 -7.94 -16.00
C THR A 124 9.57 -8.71 -17.16
N VAL A 125 8.69 -9.68 -16.90
CA VAL A 125 7.96 -10.42 -17.95
C VAL A 125 7.19 -9.44 -18.85
N PHE A 126 6.44 -8.52 -18.24
CA PHE A 126 5.63 -7.53 -18.96
C PHE A 126 6.47 -6.41 -19.56
N ALA A 127 7.50 -5.93 -18.85
CA ALA A 127 8.39 -4.89 -19.36
C ALA A 127 9.16 -5.33 -20.60
N THR A 128 9.56 -6.61 -20.66
CA THR A 128 10.30 -7.18 -21.80
C THR A 128 9.40 -7.84 -22.85
N LYS A 129 8.09 -7.99 -22.55
CA LYS A 129 7.11 -8.72 -23.38
C LYS A 129 7.53 -10.17 -23.69
N ARG A 130 8.36 -10.78 -22.85
CA ARG A 130 8.87 -12.15 -23.04
C ARG A 130 7.99 -13.14 -22.31
N THR A 131 6.94 -13.62 -22.98
CA THR A 131 5.99 -14.61 -22.45
C THR A 131 6.65 -15.93 -22.04
N SER A 132 7.79 -16.30 -22.65
CA SER A 132 8.56 -17.49 -22.27
C SER A 132 9.08 -17.46 -20.83
N LEU A 133 9.22 -16.28 -20.22
CA LEU A 133 9.61 -16.15 -18.82
C LEU A 133 8.45 -16.43 -17.85
N LEU A 134 7.20 -16.38 -18.33
CA LEU A 134 6.01 -16.51 -17.49
C LEU A 134 5.85 -17.92 -16.91
N ASP A 135 6.06 -18.97 -17.72
CA ASP A 135 5.92 -20.36 -17.26
C ASP A 135 6.96 -20.71 -16.18
N ARG A 136 8.20 -20.22 -16.37
CA ARG A 136 9.26 -20.33 -15.38
C ARG A 136 8.88 -19.59 -14.10
N TRP A 137 8.38 -18.37 -14.22
CA TRP A 137 7.97 -17.56 -13.08
C TRP A 137 6.84 -18.23 -12.29
N ILE A 138 5.79 -18.72 -12.96
CA ILE A 138 4.67 -19.44 -12.32
C ILE A 138 5.20 -20.66 -11.55
N THR A 139 6.12 -21.42 -12.14
CA THR A 139 6.71 -22.60 -11.49
C THR A 139 7.46 -22.22 -10.21
N GLN A 140 8.30 -21.17 -10.27
CA GLN A 140 9.07 -20.69 -9.11
C GLN A 140 8.14 -20.25 -7.97
N VAL A 141 7.13 -19.43 -8.28
CA VAL A 141 6.19 -18.90 -7.28
C VAL A 141 5.41 -20.00 -6.57
N ARG A 142 5.05 -21.08 -7.28
CA ARG A 142 4.35 -22.23 -6.69
C ARG A 142 5.23 -23.03 -5.73
N THR A 143 6.55 -22.97 -5.88
CA THR A 143 7.52 -23.71 -5.05
C THR A 143 8.10 -22.90 -3.90
N ASP A 144 7.78 -21.60 -3.79
CA ASP A 144 8.35 -20.70 -2.77
C ASP A 144 7.84 -20.93 -1.34
N GLY A 145 6.89 -21.87 -1.15
CA GLY A 145 6.35 -22.19 0.18
C GLY A 145 5.39 -21.13 0.74
N ILE A 146 5.00 -20.12 -0.05
CA ILE A 146 4.03 -19.09 0.33
C ILE A 146 2.65 -19.44 -0.29
N PRO A 147 1.67 -19.92 0.50
CA PRO A 147 0.41 -20.43 -0.04
C PRO A 147 -0.37 -19.41 -0.88
N GLN A 148 -0.38 -18.14 -0.47
CA GLN A 148 -1.08 -17.07 -1.17
C GLN A 148 -0.44 -16.78 -2.53
N SER A 149 0.89 -16.84 -2.62
CA SER A 149 1.62 -16.68 -3.87
C SER A 149 1.37 -17.87 -4.81
N ALA A 150 1.35 -19.09 -4.28
CA ALA A 150 1.00 -20.28 -5.06
C ALA A 150 -0.44 -20.21 -5.60
N SER A 151 -1.40 -19.77 -4.79
CA SER A 151 -2.79 -19.55 -5.21
C SER A 151 -2.88 -18.51 -6.33
N TYR A 152 -2.15 -17.39 -6.21
CA TYR A 152 -2.09 -16.37 -7.27
C TYR A 152 -1.52 -16.93 -8.58
N ALA A 153 -0.42 -17.68 -8.50
CA ALA A 153 0.20 -18.31 -9.66
C ALA A 153 -0.70 -19.37 -10.33
N ASN A 154 -1.52 -20.10 -9.54
CA ASN A 154 -2.51 -21.02 -10.09
C ASN A 154 -3.60 -20.26 -10.87
N GLY A 155 -4.15 -19.17 -10.33
CA GLY A 155 -5.13 -18.36 -11.06
C GLY A 155 -4.59 -17.79 -12.37
N LEU A 156 -3.32 -17.35 -12.40
CA LEU A 156 -2.66 -16.93 -13.64
C LEU A 156 -2.49 -18.07 -14.66
N ARG A 157 -2.31 -19.30 -14.18
CA ARG A 157 -2.19 -20.49 -15.02
C ARG A 157 -3.54 -20.88 -15.61
N ASP A 158 -4.62 -20.75 -14.85
CA ASP A 158 -5.98 -21.04 -15.32
C ASP A 158 -6.36 -20.13 -16.51
N ASP A 159 -5.91 -18.86 -16.48
CA ASP A 159 -6.13 -17.88 -17.55
C ASP A 159 -4.87 -17.61 -18.42
N ILE A 160 -3.98 -18.60 -18.58
CA ILE A 160 -2.63 -18.38 -19.15
C ILE A 160 -2.63 -17.73 -20.53
N ASP A 161 -3.59 -18.05 -21.40
CA ASP A 161 -3.69 -17.47 -22.73
C ASP A 161 -3.98 -15.97 -22.68
N ALA A 162 -4.87 -15.55 -21.77
CA ALA A 162 -5.16 -14.14 -21.52
C ALA A 162 -3.96 -13.41 -20.92
N VAL A 163 -3.25 -14.04 -19.98
CA VAL A 163 -2.03 -13.45 -19.38
C VAL A 163 -0.92 -13.28 -20.41
N ARG A 164 -0.70 -14.29 -21.28
CA ARG A 164 0.27 -14.21 -22.38
C ARG A 164 -0.12 -13.12 -23.38
N ALA A 165 -1.39 -13.02 -23.74
CA ALA A 165 -1.90 -11.95 -24.60
C ALA A 165 -1.66 -10.57 -23.96
N GLY A 166 -1.94 -10.42 -22.66
CA GLY A 166 -1.72 -9.18 -21.91
C GLY A 166 -0.24 -8.78 -21.82
N ALA A 167 0.68 -9.74 -21.82
CA ALA A 167 2.12 -9.47 -21.84
C ALA A 167 2.67 -9.17 -23.26
N ALA A 168 2.13 -9.80 -24.30
CA ALA A 168 2.64 -9.68 -25.66
C ALA A 168 2.03 -8.49 -26.45
N LEU A 169 0.73 -8.27 -26.30
CA LEU A 169 0.00 -7.27 -27.07
C LEU A 169 0.25 -5.85 -26.55
N PRO A 170 0.17 -4.82 -27.41
CA PRO A 170 0.28 -3.43 -26.98
C PRO A 170 -1.01 -2.90 -26.32
N HIS A 171 -2.06 -3.70 -26.26
CA HIS A 171 -3.37 -3.29 -25.77
C HIS A 171 -3.44 -3.36 -24.24
N GLY A 172 -3.75 -2.24 -23.61
CA GLY A 172 -4.10 -2.17 -22.20
C GLY A 172 -5.62 -2.23 -21.98
N SER A 173 -6.04 -2.62 -20.78
CA SER A 173 -7.44 -2.61 -20.35
C SER A 173 -8.01 -1.21 -20.10
N GLY A 174 -7.18 -0.15 -20.09
CA GLY A 174 -7.58 1.18 -19.62
C GLY A 174 -8.81 1.78 -20.32
N VAL A 175 -8.96 1.58 -21.64
CA VAL A 175 -10.16 2.04 -22.37
C VAL A 175 -11.40 1.26 -21.92
N ALA A 176 -11.28 -0.05 -21.75
CA ALA A 176 -12.39 -0.89 -21.28
C ALA A 176 -12.76 -0.55 -19.82
N GLU A 177 -11.76 -0.37 -18.95
CA GLU A 177 -11.95 0.03 -17.55
C GLU A 177 -12.61 1.41 -17.42
N GLY A 178 -12.21 2.37 -18.25
CA GLY A 178 -12.85 3.68 -18.31
C GLY A 178 -14.32 3.57 -18.71
N ARG A 179 -14.62 2.74 -19.73
CA ARG A 179 -16.01 2.49 -20.17
C ARG A 179 -16.84 1.78 -19.09
N ILE A 180 -16.26 0.82 -18.36
CA ILE A 180 -16.91 0.15 -17.24
C ILE A 180 -17.17 1.13 -16.10
N THR A 181 -16.23 2.04 -15.83
CA THR A 181 -16.36 3.07 -14.80
C THR A 181 -17.50 4.04 -15.13
N ASP A 182 -17.56 4.51 -16.38
CA ASP A 182 -18.67 5.33 -16.87
C ASP A 182 -20.02 4.63 -16.70
N LEU A 183 -20.08 3.34 -17.08
CA LEU A 183 -21.30 2.55 -16.97
C LEU A 183 -21.73 2.41 -15.49
N LYS A 184 -20.80 2.08 -14.60
CA LYS A 184 -21.04 1.99 -13.16
C LYS A 184 -21.49 3.33 -12.57
N LEU A 185 -20.98 4.45 -13.08
CA LEU A 185 -21.42 5.78 -12.65
C LEU A 185 -22.87 6.05 -13.06
N ILE A 186 -23.23 5.75 -14.31
CA ILE A 186 -24.61 5.89 -14.82
C ILE A 186 -25.56 5.00 -13.99
N GLU A 187 -25.16 3.77 -13.70
CA GLU A 187 -25.94 2.84 -12.88
C GLU A 187 -26.17 3.38 -11.46
N ARG A 188 -25.12 3.93 -10.82
CA ARG A 188 -25.21 4.56 -9.49
C ARG A 188 -26.11 5.80 -9.47
N GLN A 189 -26.05 6.64 -10.50
CA GLN A 189 -26.95 7.78 -10.66
C GLN A 189 -28.42 7.35 -10.77
N LEU A 190 -28.67 6.13 -11.25
CA LEU A 190 -30.01 5.55 -11.39
C LEU A 190 -30.36 4.63 -10.22
N ALA A 191 -29.60 4.71 -9.11
CA ALA A 191 -29.78 3.90 -7.90
C ALA A 191 -29.85 2.38 -8.16
N GLY A 192 -29.15 1.89 -9.20
CA GLY A 192 -29.18 0.47 -9.59
C GLY A 192 -30.50 -0.02 -10.19
N LYS A 193 -31.48 0.87 -10.43
CA LYS A 193 -32.82 0.49 -10.93
C LYS A 193 -32.95 0.51 -12.45
N ALA A 194 -31.85 0.72 -13.17
CA ALA A 194 -31.88 0.86 -14.62
C ALA A 194 -31.69 -0.48 -15.33
N GLY A 195 -32.71 -0.93 -16.05
CA GLY A 195 -32.58 -2.06 -16.98
C GLY A 195 -31.68 -1.71 -18.18
N ILE A 196 -31.20 -2.74 -18.89
CA ILE A 196 -30.32 -2.61 -20.07
C ILE A 196 -30.80 -1.56 -21.10
N PRO A 197 -32.10 -1.47 -21.46
CA PRO A 197 -32.57 -0.47 -22.41
C PRO A 197 -32.31 0.98 -21.97
N LEU A 198 -32.51 1.28 -20.68
CA LEU A 198 -32.29 2.61 -20.11
C LEU A 198 -30.80 2.93 -20.01
N LEU A 199 -29.99 1.97 -19.57
CA LEU A 199 -28.53 2.09 -19.54
C LEU A 199 -27.98 2.39 -20.94
N ARG A 200 -28.44 1.66 -21.96
CA ARG A 200 -28.04 1.88 -23.36
C ARG A 200 -28.34 3.31 -23.82
N LYS A 201 -29.55 3.81 -23.58
CA LYS A 201 -29.94 5.19 -23.95
C LYS A 201 -29.05 6.22 -23.25
N ARG A 202 -28.77 6.05 -21.95
CA ARG A 202 -27.93 6.95 -21.15
C ARG A 202 -26.47 6.94 -21.61
N VAL A 203 -25.91 5.77 -21.91
CA VAL A 203 -24.55 5.63 -22.43
C VAL A 203 -24.41 6.32 -23.80
N ILE A 204 -25.37 6.11 -24.71
CA ILE A 204 -25.37 6.77 -26.03
C ILE A 204 -25.47 8.28 -25.87
N LEU A 205 -26.38 8.76 -25.01
CA LEU A 205 -26.55 10.19 -24.74
C LEU A 205 -25.26 10.80 -24.16
N GLY A 206 -24.65 10.17 -23.15
CA GLY A 206 -23.40 10.63 -22.56
C GLY A 206 -22.21 10.57 -23.52
N ALA A 207 -22.17 9.60 -24.43
CA ALA A 207 -21.16 9.57 -25.50
C ALA A 207 -21.38 10.69 -26.54
N HIS A 208 -22.63 10.97 -26.90
CA HIS A 208 -22.99 12.05 -27.82
C HIS A 208 -22.62 13.42 -27.21
N SER A 209 -23.02 13.71 -25.97
CA SER A 209 -22.69 14.96 -25.29
C SER A 209 -21.18 15.23 -25.18
N ARG A 210 -20.36 14.18 -24.98
CA ARG A 210 -18.89 14.30 -24.95
C ARG A 210 -18.27 14.62 -26.32
N ARG A 211 -18.89 14.19 -27.42
CA ARG A 211 -18.42 14.52 -28.78
C ARG A 211 -18.80 15.94 -29.18
N THR A 212 -19.97 16.41 -28.76
CA THR A 212 -20.49 17.74 -29.10
C THR A 212 -19.81 18.85 -28.29
N ARG A 213 -19.32 18.55 -27.08
CA ARG A 213 -18.64 19.52 -26.19
C ARG A 213 -17.14 19.69 -26.45
N ARG A 214 -16.66 19.42 -27.66
CA ARG A 214 -15.30 19.76 -28.08
C ARG A 214 -15.32 21.23 -28.53
N GLN A 215 -15.29 22.16 -27.58
CA GLN A 215 -15.08 23.58 -27.86
C GLN A 215 -13.67 23.79 -28.46
N PRO A 216 -13.46 24.77 -29.37
CA PRO A 216 -12.11 25.24 -29.65
C PRO A 216 -11.51 25.72 -28.32
N ILE A 217 -10.24 25.40 -28.08
CA ILE A 217 -9.51 25.96 -26.95
C ILE A 217 -9.52 27.48 -27.17
N ASP A 218 -10.19 28.21 -26.28
CA ASP A 218 -10.04 29.66 -26.18
C ASP A 218 -8.65 29.90 -25.57
N ASP A 219 -7.83 30.75 -26.19
CA ASP A 219 -6.42 31.02 -25.83
C ASP A 219 -6.29 31.82 -24.52
N ASP A 220 -7.29 31.77 -23.65
CA ASP A 220 -7.25 32.39 -22.33
C ASP A 220 -6.96 31.34 -21.26
N LEU A 221 -5.67 31.17 -21.01
CA LEU A 221 -5.06 30.22 -20.05
C LEU A 221 -5.54 30.40 -18.59
N TRP A 222 -6.39 31.40 -18.28
CA TRP A 222 -6.86 31.71 -16.93
C TRP A 222 -8.37 31.55 -16.70
N THR A 223 -9.14 31.11 -17.70
CA THR A 223 -10.57 30.82 -17.49
C THR A 223 -10.75 29.45 -16.82
N ILE A 224 -10.89 29.45 -15.49
CA ILE A 224 -11.20 28.25 -14.70
C ILE A 224 -12.62 27.78 -15.04
N THR A 225 -12.75 26.74 -15.87
CA THR A 225 -13.99 25.97 -15.99
C THR A 225 -13.94 24.84 -14.97
N GLY A 226 -14.98 24.70 -14.14
CA GLY A 226 -15.01 23.90 -12.90
C GLY A 226 -14.92 22.37 -13.06
N TYR A 227 -13.90 21.87 -13.76
CA TYR A 227 -13.50 20.47 -13.86
C TYR A 227 -12.07 20.27 -13.35
N GLU A 228 -11.75 20.83 -12.18
CA GLU A 228 -10.57 20.39 -11.43
C GLU A 228 -11.06 19.88 -10.08
N ASN A 229 -11.05 18.55 -9.95
CA ASN A 229 -11.23 17.86 -8.69
C ASN A 229 -9.91 18.06 -7.93
N PRO A 230 -9.88 18.79 -6.81
CA PRO A 230 -8.65 19.00 -6.07
C PRO A 230 -8.20 17.67 -5.45
N VAL A 231 -6.91 17.42 -5.57
CA VAL A 231 -6.16 16.32 -4.96
C VAL A 231 -6.21 16.42 -3.44
#